data_AF-A0AAE4CY49-F1
#
_entry.id   AF-A0AAE4CY49-F1
#
_cell.length_a   1.000
_cell.length_b   1.000
_cell.length_c   1.000
_cell.angle_alpha   90.00
_cell.angle_beta   90.00
_cell.angle_gamma   90.00
#
_symmetry.space_group_name_H-M   'P 1'
#
loop_
_entity.id
_entity.type
_entity.pdbx_description
1 polymer ?
#
loop_
_entity_poly.entity_id
_entity_poly.type
_entity_poly.pdbx_seq_one_letter_code
_entity_poly.pdbx_strand_id
1 'polypeptide(L)'
;MSALNAPAHLVDPLLTNDVIAHLDGQIASAARLLEIVMAQHAAIEARDIDAVVREVSAFQAEFQRRIRIEDERNRLLSRAARALGLHPSEVTITRMTLLMAPHHGQVAQTRSSELQRLLTELTRQHTLNQQLMKQELAFLDHLLNAVEPMAALGYAPGGTVNSMPVAQLPGHHALDLHA
;
A
#
# COMPACT_ATOMS: atom_id res chain seq x y z
N MET A 1 21.98 47.44 -21.13
CA MET A 1 20.55 47.09 -21.21
C MET A 1 20.41 45.88 -22.13
N SER A 2 20.76 44.70 -21.63
CA SER A 2 20.61 43.45 -22.38
C SER A 2 19.17 42.99 -22.25
N ALA A 3 18.44 42.99 -23.36
CA ALA A 3 17.10 42.43 -23.42
C ALA A 3 17.19 40.95 -23.06
N LEU A 4 16.56 40.58 -21.93
CA LEU A 4 16.26 39.19 -21.62
C LEU A 4 15.36 38.67 -22.73
N ASN A 5 15.96 37.87 -23.59
CA ASN A 5 15.31 37.06 -24.59
C ASN A 5 14.34 36.13 -23.85
N ALA A 6 13.06 36.50 -23.80
CA ALA A 6 12.03 35.63 -23.24
C ALA A 6 11.99 34.35 -24.10
N PRO A 7 12.14 33.15 -23.53
CA PRO A 7 12.07 31.93 -24.32
C PRO A 7 10.67 31.82 -24.93
N ALA A 8 10.63 31.86 -26.27
CA ALA A 8 9.45 31.59 -27.07
C ALA A 8 8.90 30.19 -26.73
N HIS A 9 7.60 30.12 -26.41
CA HIS A 9 6.77 28.91 -26.28
C HIS A 9 7.46 27.66 -25.72
N LEU A 10 7.63 27.61 -24.39
CA LEU A 10 8.13 26.44 -23.63
C LEU A 10 7.13 25.29 -23.52
N VAL A 11 6.15 25.21 -24.44
CA VAL A 11 5.20 24.09 -24.47
C VAL A 11 5.86 22.94 -25.24
N ASP A 12 6.05 21.81 -24.58
CA ASP A 12 6.53 20.55 -25.20
C ASP A 12 5.34 19.58 -25.33
N PRO A 13 4.70 19.46 -26.50
CA PRO A 13 3.53 18.60 -26.69
C PRO A 13 3.85 17.12 -26.50
N LEU A 14 5.07 16.69 -26.85
CA LEU A 14 5.48 15.30 -26.68
C LEU A 14 5.61 14.98 -25.20
N LEU A 15 6.33 15.81 -24.43
CA LEU A 15 6.43 15.63 -22.98
C LEU A 15 5.04 15.68 -22.32
N THR A 16 4.18 16.59 -22.78
CA THR A 16 2.81 16.72 -22.27
C THR A 16 2.05 15.40 -22.42
N ASN A 17 2.05 14.82 -23.61
CA ASN A 17 1.37 13.55 -23.89
C ASN A 17 1.97 12.41 -23.06
N ASP A 18 3.30 12.32 -23.00
CA ASP A 18 4.00 11.27 -22.26
C ASP A 18 3.66 11.33 -20.76
N VAL A 19 3.58 12.53 -20.17
CA VAL A 19 3.25 12.72 -18.75
C VAL A 19 1.80 12.35 -18.46
N ILE A 20 0.85 12.75 -19.31
CA ILE A 20 -0.55 12.39 -19.13
C ILE A 20 -0.73 10.86 -19.23
N ALA A 21 -0.16 10.24 -20.27
CA ALA A 21 -0.21 8.79 -20.46
C ALA A 21 0.45 8.04 -19.29
N HIS A 22 1.54 8.59 -18.75
CA HIS A 22 2.21 8.03 -17.58
C HIS A 22 1.34 8.11 -16.32
N LEU A 23 0.70 9.24 -16.06
CA LEU A 23 -0.24 9.41 -14.94
C LEU A 23 -1.43 8.45 -15.06
N ASP A 24 -2.01 8.30 -16.25
CA ASP A 24 -3.09 7.33 -16.50
C ASP A 24 -2.61 5.89 -16.23
N GLY A 25 -1.37 5.56 -16.64
CA GLY A 25 -0.73 4.28 -16.35
C GLY A 25 -0.54 4.01 -14.86
N GLN A 26 -0.15 5.05 -14.08
CA GLN A 26 -0.03 5.01 -12.63
C GLN A 26 -1.38 4.84 -11.93
N ILE A 27 -2.41 5.58 -12.37
CA ILE A 27 -3.78 5.47 -11.84
C ILE A 27 -4.32 4.06 -12.07
N ALA A 28 -4.19 3.51 -13.28
CA ALA A 28 -4.63 2.17 -13.60
C ALA A 28 -3.88 1.09 -12.79
N SER A 29 -2.60 1.32 -12.48
CA SER A 29 -1.82 0.44 -11.60
C SER A 29 -2.32 0.50 -10.15
N ALA A 30 -2.50 1.72 -9.63
CA ALA A 30 -2.97 1.94 -8.25
C ALA A 30 -4.38 1.40 -8.03
N ALA A 31 -5.28 1.57 -9.00
CA ALA A 31 -6.63 1.02 -8.96
C ALA A 31 -6.63 -0.52 -8.90
N ARG A 32 -5.82 -1.18 -9.74
CA ARG A 32 -5.70 -2.65 -9.68
C ARG A 32 -5.08 -3.15 -8.38
N LEU A 33 -4.07 -2.47 -7.85
CA LEU A 33 -3.52 -2.82 -6.53
C LEU A 33 -4.58 -2.70 -5.44
N LEU A 34 -5.43 -1.67 -5.50
CA LEU A 34 -6.51 -1.49 -4.55
C LEU A 34 -7.54 -2.63 -4.66
N GLU A 35 -7.94 -3.00 -5.87
CA GLU A 35 -8.83 -4.15 -6.12
C GLU A 35 -8.25 -5.45 -5.53
N ILE A 36 -6.98 -5.75 -5.79
CA ILE A 36 -6.28 -6.94 -5.27
C ILE A 36 -6.27 -6.93 -3.74
N VAL A 37 -5.94 -5.80 -3.11
CA VAL A 37 -5.88 -5.70 -1.65
C VAL A 37 -7.27 -5.84 -1.02
N MET A 38 -8.31 -5.30 -1.66
CA MET A 38 -9.69 -5.50 -1.20
C MET A 38 -10.16 -6.95 -1.37
N ALA A 39 -9.82 -7.61 -2.48
CA ALA A 39 -10.11 -9.02 -2.69
C ALA A 39 -9.38 -9.90 -1.66
N GLN A 40 -8.12 -9.58 -1.37
CA GLN A 40 -7.34 -10.25 -0.33
C GLN A 40 -7.98 -10.08 1.05
N HIS A 41 -8.49 -8.88 1.38
CA HIS A 41 -9.19 -8.63 2.63
C HIS A 41 -10.38 -9.58 2.79
N ALA A 42 -11.26 -9.62 1.78
CA ALA A 42 -12.44 -10.47 1.78
C ALA A 42 -12.08 -11.96 1.87
N ALA A 43 -11.00 -12.39 1.19
CA ALA A 43 -10.51 -13.76 1.26
C ALA A 43 -10.00 -14.13 2.67
N ILE A 44 -9.32 -13.20 3.35
CA ILE A 44 -8.87 -13.41 4.74
C ILE A 44 -10.07 -13.53 5.67
N GLU A 45 -11.06 -12.63 5.57
CA GLU A 45 -12.28 -12.69 6.37
C GLU A 45 -13.05 -14.00 6.14
N ALA A 46 -13.10 -14.48 4.90
CA ALA A 46 -13.73 -15.74 4.52
C ALA A 46 -12.87 -16.99 4.83
N ARG A 47 -11.62 -16.81 5.28
CA ARG A 47 -10.62 -17.88 5.48
C ARG A 47 -10.36 -18.73 4.23
N ASP A 48 -10.49 -18.13 3.05
CA ASP A 48 -10.22 -18.78 1.77
C ASP A 48 -8.72 -18.66 1.42
N ILE A 49 -7.95 -19.66 1.85
CA ILE A 49 -6.49 -19.70 1.66
C ILE A 49 -6.14 -19.70 0.17
N ASP A 50 -6.89 -20.43 -0.66
CA ASP A 50 -6.62 -20.52 -2.10
C ASP A 50 -6.83 -19.16 -2.77
N ALA A 51 -7.87 -18.40 -2.38
CA ALA A 51 -8.05 -17.03 -2.83
C ALA A 51 -6.91 -16.13 -2.38
N VAL A 52 -6.48 -16.20 -1.12
CA VAL A 52 -5.34 -15.40 -0.63
C VAL A 52 -4.08 -15.65 -1.47
N VAL A 53 -3.77 -16.91 -1.79
CA VAL A 53 -2.60 -17.26 -2.62
C VAL A 53 -2.72 -16.71 -4.05
N ARG A 54 -3.92 -16.76 -4.64
CA ARG A 54 -4.18 -16.16 -5.96
C ARG A 54 -3.95 -14.65 -5.94
N GLU A 55 -4.46 -13.94 -4.92
CA GLU A 55 -4.30 -12.49 -4.81
C GLU A 55 -2.83 -12.08 -4.57
N VAL A 56 -2.05 -12.87 -3.82
CA VAL A 56 -0.61 -12.66 -3.69
C VAL A 56 0.10 -12.75 -5.04
N SER A 57 -0.28 -13.71 -5.88
CA SER A 57 0.29 -13.87 -7.22
C SER A 57 -0.07 -12.68 -8.13
N ALA A 58 -1.32 -12.22 -8.06
CA ALA A 58 -1.77 -11.02 -8.78
C ALA A 58 -1.01 -9.77 -8.32
N PHE A 59 -0.78 -9.63 -7.01
CA PHE A 59 0.00 -8.54 -6.44
C PHE A 59 1.45 -8.52 -6.97
N GLN A 60 2.10 -9.69 -7.05
CA GLN A 60 3.46 -9.80 -7.59
C GLN A 60 3.53 -9.38 -9.07
N ALA A 61 2.54 -9.77 -9.88
CA ALA A 61 2.47 -9.37 -11.28
C ALA A 61 2.34 -7.83 -11.43
N GLU A 62 1.52 -7.20 -10.59
CA GLU A 62 1.37 -5.75 -10.59
C GLU A 62 2.64 -5.04 -10.06
N PHE A 63 3.35 -5.62 -9.09
CA PHE A 63 4.65 -5.11 -8.64
C PHE A 63 5.68 -5.06 -9.78
N GLN A 64 5.76 -6.12 -10.59
CA GLN A 64 6.63 -6.14 -11.78
C GLN A 64 6.23 -5.09 -12.83
N ARG A 65 4.93 -4.85 -13.01
CA ARG A 65 4.44 -3.76 -13.87
C ARG A 65 4.87 -2.40 -13.33
N ARG A 66 4.85 -2.22 -12.00
CA ARG A 66 5.21 -0.97 -11.32
C ARG A 66 6.69 -0.60 -11.49
N ILE A 67 7.59 -1.57 -11.60
CA ILE A 67 9.02 -1.32 -11.89
C ILE A 67 9.16 -0.57 -13.22
N ARG A 68 8.47 -1.02 -14.28
CA ARG A 68 8.49 -0.36 -15.60
C ARG A 68 7.91 1.05 -15.55
N ILE A 69 6.90 1.26 -14.72
CA ILE A 69 6.31 2.59 -14.49
C ILE A 69 7.35 3.50 -13.82
N GLU A 70 8.05 3.06 -12.78
CA GLU A 70 9.07 3.89 -12.12
C GLU A 70 10.25 4.24 -13.04
N ASP A 71 10.68 3.32 -13.92
CA ASP A 71 11.70 3.61 -14.92
C ASP A 71 11.25 4.73 -15.88
N GLU A 72 10.01 4.67 -16.35
CA GLU A 72 9.44 5.72 -17.20
C GLU A 72 9.30 7.04 -16.46
N ARG A 73 8.89 7.00 -15.19
CA ARG A 73 8.83 8.19 -14.33
C ARG A 73 10.19 8.88 -14.26
N ASN A 74 11.26 8.13 -14.03
CA ASN A 74 12.62 8.67 -13.94
C ASN A 74 13.07 9.34 -15.25
N ARG A 75 12.70 8.76 -16.40
CA ARG A 75 12.98 9.34 -17.73
C ARG A 75 12.24 10.66 -17.92
N LEU A 76 10.95 10.72 -17.58
CA LEU A 76 10.13 11.93 -17.69
C LEU A 76 10.63 13.04 -16.77
N LEU A 77 10.95 12.72 -15.51
CA LEU A 77 11.52 13.68 -14.57
C LEU A 77 12.85 14.23 -15.06
N SER A 78 13.73 13.38 -15.58
CA SER A 78 15.02 13.81 -16.14
C SER A 78 14.87 14.71 -17.37
N ARG A 79 13.88 14.44 -18.23
CA ARG A 79 13.57 15.28 -19.39
C ARG A 79 12.99 16.64 -18.97
N ALA A 80 12.02 16.64 -18.07
CA ALA A 80 11.43 17.86 -17.54
C ALA A 80 12.45 18.72 -16.78
N ALA A 81 13.34 18.09 -16.00
CA ALA A 81 14.43 18.75 -15.29
C ALA A 81 15.33 19.56 -16.25
N ARG A 82 15.75 18.94 -17.36
CA ARG A 82 16.54 19.60 -18.40
C ARG A 82 15.79 20.77 -19.04
N ALA A 83 14.50 20.61 -19.33
CA ALA A 83 13.68 21.66 -19.91
C ALA A 83 13.46 22.85 -18.96
N LEU A 84 13.40 22.59 -17.65
CA LEU A 84 13.19 23.59 -16.61
C LEU A 84 14.48 24.17 -16.04
N GLY A 85 15.64 23.62 -16.37
CA GLY A 85 16.93 24.00 -15.76
C GLY A 85 17.03 23.64 -14.27
N LEU A 86 16.43 22.53 -13.85
CA LEU A 86 16.37 22.07 -12.47
C LEU A 86 17.07 20.73 -12.26
N HIS A 87 17.30 20.34 -11.01
CA HIS A 87 17.67 18.96 -10.69
C HIS A 87 16.43 18.03 -10.74
N PRO A 88 16.54 16.75 -11.19
CA PRO A 88 15.38 15.84 -11.28
C PRO A 88 14.58 15.66 -9.98
N SER A 89 15.24 15.73 -8.82
CA SER A 89 14.56 15.64 -7.51
C SER A 89 13.70 16.86 -7.16
N GLU A 90 13.89 17.99 -7.85
CA GLU A 90 13.15 19.23 -7.63
C GLU A 90 11.96 19.37 -8.60
N VAL A 91 11.83 18.43 -9.55
CA VAL A 91 10.73 18.41 -10.50
C VAL A 91 9.46 17.94 -9.80
N THR A 92 8.47 18.81 -9.74
CA THR A 92 7.13 18.52 -9.24
C THR A 92 6.12 18.62 -10.38
N ILE A 93 4.95 17.99 -10.22
CA ILE A 93 3.87 18.10 -11.20
C ILE A 93 3.51 19.57 -11.48
N THR A 94 3.48 20.40 -10.43
CA THR A 94 3.24 21.85 -10.52
C THR A 94 4.29 22.59 -11.32
N ARG A 95 5.56 22.17 -11.29
CA ARG A 95 6.60 22.75 -12.16
C ARG A 95 6.50 22.22 -13.58
N MET A 96 6.11 20.95 -13.76
CA MET A 96 5.92 20.35 -15.08
C MET A 96 4.78 21.00 -15.86
N THR A 97 3.74 21.54 -15.20
CA THR A 97 2.67 22.27 -15.90
C THR A 97 3.15 23.53 -16.61
N LEU A 98 4.30 24.10 -16.22
CA LEU A 98 4.93 25.22 -16.93
C LEU A 98 5.40 24.84 -18.34
N LEU A 99 5.61 23.53 -18.59
CA LEU A 99 6.00 22.99 -19.90
C LEU A 99 4.79 22.57 -20.76
N MET A 100 3.57 22.82 -20.27
CA MET A 100 2.32 22.35 -20.87
C MET A 100 1.44 23.52 -21.24
N ALA A 101 0.55 23.31 -22.21
CA ALA A 101 -0.56 24.25 -22.41
C ALA A 101 -1.47 24.25 -21.16
N PRO A 102 -2.11 25.39 -20.80
CA PRO A 102 -2.87 25.51 -19.55
C PRO A 102 -3.93 24.42 -19.33
N HIS A 103 -4.65 24.04 -20.38
CA HIS A 103 -5.63 22.95 -20.35
C HIS A 103 -4.98 21.60 -19.97
N HIS A 104 -3.85 21.26 -20.58
CA HIS A 104 -3.13 20.01 -20.27
C HIS A 104 -2.52 20.03 -18.87
N GLY A 105 -2.04 21.20 -18.41
CA GLY A 105 -1.58 21.37 -17.03
C GLY A 105 -2.69 21.09 -16.01
N GLN A 106 -3.92 21.52 -16.28
CA GLN A 106 -5.08 21.20 -15.43
C GLN A 106 -5.38 19.70 -15.43
N VAL A 107 -5.39 19.06 -16.60
CA VAL A 107 -5.59 17.60 -16.73
C VAL A 107 -4.54 16.84 -15.92
N ALA A 108 -3.26 17.19 -16.05
CA ALA A 108 -2.17 16.56 -15.32
C ALA A 108 -2.31 16.75 -13.80
N GLN A 109 -2.75 17.92 -13.34
CA GLN A 109 -3.00 18.19 -11.92
C GLN A 109 -4.16 17.37 -11.37
N THR A 110 -5.27 17.26 -12.12
CA THR A 110 -6.43 16.41 -11.76
C THR A 110 -6.04 14.94 -11.68
N ARG A 111 -5.27 14.44 -12.64
CA ARG A 111 -4.78 13.05 -12.61
C ARG A 111 -3.83 12.80 -11.45
N SER A 112 -2.96 13.76 -11.14
CA SER A 112 -2.07 13.66 -9.98
C SER A 112 -2.84 13.61 -8.65
N SER A 113 -3.92 14.38 -8.50
CA SER A 113 -4.72 14.34 -7.26
C SER A 113 -5.53 13.04 -7.16
N GLU A 114 -6.05 12.54 -8.28
CA GLU A 114 -6.69 11.23 -8.37
C GLU A 114 -5.73 10.09 -7.95
N LEU A 115 -4.51 10.10 -8.48
CA LEU A 115 -3.47 9.15 -8.09
C LEU A 115 -3.15 9.23 -6.60
N GLN A 116 -2.98 10.43 -6.04
CA GLN A 116 -2.74 10.62 -4.60
C GLN A 116 -3.88 10.05 -3.75
N ARG A 117 -5.12 10.29 -4.15
CA ARG A 117 -6.31 9.72 -3.48
C ARG A 117 -6.26 8.18 -3.48
N LEU A 118 -5.97 7.57 -4.63
CA LEU A 118 -5.87 6.11 -4.75
C LEU A 118 -4.73 5.53 -3.89
N LEU A 119 -3.57 6.18 -3.86
CA LEU A 119 -2.42 5.72 -3.05
C LEU A 119 -2.70 5.80 -1.55
N THR A 120 -3.38 6.86 -1.10
CA THR A 120 -3.82 6.98 0.30
C THR A 120 -4.77 5.85 0.67
N GLU A 121 -5.76 5.57 -0.20
CA GLU A 121 -6.71 4.50 0.03
C GLU A 121 -6.06 3.11 0.02
N LEU A 122 -5.16 2.85 -0.94
CA LEU A 122 -4.38 1.62 -0.99
C LEU A 122 -3.56 1.39 0.30
N THR A 123 -2.89 2.45 0.80
CA THR A 123 -2.11 2.38 2.05
C THR A 123 -3.00 2.05 3.24
N ARG A 124 -4.19 2.64 3.30
CA ARG A 124 -5.18 2.37 4.34
C ARG A 124 -5.62 0.90 4.32
N GLN A 125 -6.01 0.39 3.16
CA GLN A 125 -6.47 -1.00 3.01
C GLN A 125 -5.36 -2.01 3.32
N HIS A 126 -4.14 -1.75 2.85
CA HIS A 126 -3.01 -2.63 3.14
C HIS A 126 -2.72 -2.70 4.65
N THR A 127 -2.82 -1.57 5.35
CA THR A 127 -2.65 -1.51 6.82
C THR A 127 -3.73 -2.34 7.53
N LEU A 128 -4.98 -2.25 7.09
CA LEU A 128 -6.09 -3.06 7.63
C LEU A 128 -5.85 -4.56 7.43
N ASN A 129 -5.41 -4.98 6.24
CA ASN A 129 -5.10 -6.39 5.98
C ASN A 129 -3.97 -6.90 6.88
N GLN A 130 -2.91 -6.09 7.07
CA GLN A 130 -1.82 -6.46 7.97
C GLN A 130 -2.29 -6.62 9.42
N GLN A 131 -3.23 -5.78 9.88
CA GLN A 131 -3.81 -5.89 11.21
C GLN A 131 -4.67 -7.15 11.35
N LEU A 132 -5.53 -7.43 10.36
CA LEU A 132 -6.38 -8.62 10.35
C LEU A 132 -5.55 -9.92 10.38
N MET A 133 -4.52 -10.03 9.53
CA MET A 133 -3.63 -11.20 9.54
C MET A 133 -2.94 -11.40 10.90
N LYS A 134 -2.50 -10.32 11.56
CA LYS A 134 -1.91 -10.40 12.90
C LYS A 134 -2.92 -10.90 13.94
N GLN A 135 -4.18 -10.48 13.84
CA GLN A 135 -5.25 -10.93 14.74
C GLN A 135 -5.57 -12.41 14.55
N GLU A 136 -5.72 -12.87 13.30
CA GLU A 136 -5.98 -14.28 13.00
C GLU A 136 -4.83 -15.18 13.47
N LEU A 137 -3.57 -14.77 13.28
CA LEU A 137 -2.42 -15.52 13.80
C LEU A 137 -2.41 -15.58 15.33
N ALA A 138 -2.64 -14.47 16.01
CA ALA A 138 -2.69 -14.44 17.47
C ALA A 138 -3.85 -15.30 18.02
N PHE A 139 -4.97 -15.36 17.31
CA PHE A 139 -6.09 -16.24 17.65
C PHE A 139 -5.74 -17.72 17.47
N LEU A 140 -5.07 -18.08 16.36
CA LEU A 140 -4.58 -19.44 16.14
C LEU A 140 -3.56 -19.86 17.20
N ASP A 141 -2.61 -18.98 17.54
CA ASP A 141 -1.64 -19.22 18.61
C ASP A 141 -2.36 -19.43 19.96
N HIS A 142 -3.40 -18.65 20.25
CA HIS A 142 -4.22 -18.83 21.45
C HIS A 142 -4.97 -20.17 21.45
N LEU A 143 -5.57 -20.57 20.33
CA LEU A 143 -6.24 -21.86 20.20
C LEU A 143 -5.27 -23.03 20.36
N LEU A 144 -4.07 -22.96 19.75
CA LEU A 144 -3.03 -23.98 19.90
C LEU A 144 -2.59 -24.10 21.36
N ASN A 145 -2.30 -22.98 22.01
CA ASN A 145 -1.96 -22.93 23.43
C ASN A 145 -3.11 -23.35 24.37
N ALA A 146 -4.37 -23.26 23.93
CA ALA A 146 -5.53 -23.72 24.69
C ALA A 146 -5.83 -25.22 24.50
N VAL A 147 -5.36 -25.81 23.39
CA VAL A 147 -5.47 -27.25 23.10
C VAL A 147 -4.30 -28.04 23.71
N GLU A 148 -3.11 -27.45 23.79
CA GLU A 148 -1.91 -28.07 24.38
C GLU A 148 -2.03 -28.54 25.85
N PRO A 149 -2.80 -27.88 26.75
CA PRO A 149 -3.02 -28.33 28.11
C PRO A 149 -3.79 -29.65 28.24
N MET A 150 -4.50 -30.10 27.19
CA MET A 150 -5.22 -31.38 27.22
C MET A 150 -4.33 -32.59 26.89
N ALA A 151 -3.17 -32.39 26.25
CA ALA A 151 -2.22 -33.47 25.99
C ALA A 151 -1.38 -33.83 27.23
N ALA A 152 -1.34 -32.96 28.25
CA ALA A 152 -0.61 -33.18 29.50
C ALA A 152 -1.37 -34.03 30.55
N LEU A 153 -2.56 -34.55 30.21
CA LEU A 153 -3.35 -35.47 31.06
C LEU A 153 -3.23 -36.95 30.67
N GLY A 154 -2.20 -37.33 29.91
CA GLY A 154 -1.92 -38.71 29.50
C GLY A 154 -0.68 -39.30 30.17
N TYR A 155 -0.90 -40.14 31.19
CA TYR A 155 0.01 -41.13 31.82
C TYR A 155 1.45 -40.69 32.18
N ALA A 156 1.67 -40.44 33.48
CA ALA A 156 3.00 -40.58 34.08
C ALA A 156 3.35 -42.07 34.27
N PRO A 157 4.54 -42.55 33.88
CA PRO A 157 5.01 -43.88 34.23
C PRO A 157 5.49 -43.86 35.70
N GLY A 158 4.54 -44.03 36.62
CA GLY A 158 4.81 -44.06 38.06
C GLY A 158 3.65 -43.41 38.82
N GLY A 159 2.75 -44.24 39.35
CA GLY A 159 1.54 -43.81 40.05
C GLY A 159 1.82 -43.00 41.32
N THR A 160 1.99 -41.70 41.19
CA THR A 160 1.87 -40.73 42.29
C THR A 160 0.85 -39.67 41.90
N VAL A 161 -0.22 -39.60 42.69
CA VAL A 161 -1.29 -38.60 42.57
C VAL A 161 -0.66 -37.21 42.69
N ASN A 162 -0.72 -36.41 41.61
CA ASN A 162 -0.48 -34.99 41.73
C ASN A 162 -1.71 -34.38 42.40
N SER A 163 -1.57 -34.08 43.69
CA SER A 163 -2.47 -33.16 44.39
C SER A 163 -2.51 -31.85 43.61
N MET A 164 -3.70 -31.49 43.12
CA MET A 164 -3.95 -30.22 42.45
C MET A 164 -3.48 -29.04 43.32
N PRO A 165 -2.73 -28.08 42.78
CA PRO A 165 -2.82 -26.72 43.24
C PRO A 165 -4.12 -26.12 42.69
N VAL A 166 -4.97 -25.71 43.62
CA VAL A 166 -6.21 -24.97 43.42
C VAL A 166 -6.00 -23.79 42.46
N ALA A 167 -6.94 -23.64 41.51
CA ALA A 167 -7.04 -22.49 40.64
C ALA A 167 -7.09 -21.18 41.45
N GLN A 168 -6.09 -20.32 41.30
CA GLN A 168 -6.23 -18.91 41.63
C GLN A 168 -6.94 -18.22 40.46
N LEU A 169 -8.21 -17.89 40.67
CA LEU A 169 -8.94 -16.95 39.84
C LEU A 169 -8.16 -15.63 39.76
N PRO A 170 -7.87 -15.07 38.57
CA PRO A 170 -7.55 -13.67 38.47
C PRO A 170 -8.78 -12.86 38.87
N GLY A 171 -8.64 -12.10 39.95
CA GLY A 171 -9.67 -11.20 40.44
C GLY A 171 -10.12 -10.21 39.37
N HIS A 172 -11.41 -9.89 39.43
CA HIS A 172 -12.00 -8.74 38.78
C HIS A 172 -11.17 -7.47 39.05
N HIS A 173 -10.51 -6.94 38.02
CA HIS A 173 -10.31 -5.50 37.94
C HIS A 173 -11.24 -4.97 36.86
N ALA A 174 -12.27 -4.30 37.36
CA ALA A 174 -13.24 -3.56 36.61
C ALA A 174 -12.59 -2.44 35.79
N LEU A 175 -13.22 -2.14 34.67
CA LEU A 175 -13.35 -0.83 34.03
C LEU A 175 -12.60 0.32 34.74
N ASP A 176 -11.53 0.81 34.13
CA ASP A 176 -11.22 2.25 34.18
C ASP A 176 -11.36 2.81 32.77
N LEU A 177 -12.54 3.40 32.55
CA LEU A 177 -12.84 4.34 31.49
C LEU A 177 -12.53 5.76 32.02
N HIS A 178 -11.81 6.53 31.20
CA HIS A 178 -11.72 8.00 31.14
C HIS A 178 -10.90 8.77 32.18
N ALA A 179 -9.89 9.51 31.70
CA ALA A 179 -10.05 10.93 31.32
C ALA A 179 -9.04 11.32 30.24
#